data_AF-A0A3N5RWY4-F1
#
_entry.id   AF-A0A3N5RWY4-F1
#
_cell.length_a   1.000
_cell.length_b   1.000
_cell.length_c   1.000
_cell.angle_alpha   90.00
_cell.angle_beta   90.00
_cell.angle_gamma   90.00
#
_symmetry.space_group_name_H-M   'P 1'
#
loop_
_entity.id
_entity.type
_entity.pdbx_description
1 polymer ?
#
loop_
_entity_poly.entity_id
_entity_poly.type
_entity_poly.pdbx_seq_one_letter_code
_entity_poly.pdbx_strand_id
1 'polypeptide(L)'
;MNLGAIIEVAIGLIFVWITLSLTTIQIQEWVTAKLDKRAKDMEKAIHEMLANPNLKAQFYDHPVIRGLTAKKRKQPSRTPSWFYKHPLVRGFTKEKRRLPSYIPSQQFSLALFDIAMTAGTQSSLIQQGLLKIRDDLQNDRKISPEQAVIEELNLLIELARSAATTEAGTAFTKNSLAVLKKRAEEFSLKYPDLRPLIDTALDEAEKRKADIDELLKHKDAPRGEDAFTSLRRGIAALSVISPEVNQTLNALLLNIEEYVSTGETNLAKARKNVETWFNDSMDRVSGVFKRYAQMMALIIGFLVALLLNVDSVNLTIYLWREPSVRQALAENASNFELTQEQLESNPEQAMQDFRKQFVGLNLPIGWVIDESEGTAFYDKDCQLFPSIDQTFGIPIFASNKCITPSQSNNQSNLVLKLIGIFITALAARQGAPFWFDVLKRFVNLRSTGANPDEKTGK
;
A
#
# COMPACT_ATOMS: atom_id res chain seq x y z
N MET A 1 -8.42 45.39 -14.41
CA MET A 1 -8.93 44.00 -14.53
C MET A 1 -9.96 43.78 -13.45
N ASN A 2 -11.12 43.20 -13.77
CA ASN A 2 -12.18 42.92 -12.79
C ASN A 2 -11.74 41.74 -11.89
N LEU A 3 -11.54 41.99 -10.59
CA LEU A 3 -11.12 40.97 -9.62
C LEU A 3 -12.09 39.79 -9.57
N GLY A 4 -13.40 40.03 -9.74
CA GLY A 4 -14.43 39.00 -9.78
C GLY A 4 -14.22 38.03 -10.95
N ALA A 5 -13.92 38.54 -12.14
CA ALA A 5 -13.68 37.69 -13.32
C ALA A 5 -12.45 36.78 -13.14
N ILE A 6 -11.39 37.26 -12.48
CA ILE A 6 -10.20 36.45 -12.16
C ILE A 6 -10.58 35.30 -11.21
N ILE A 7 -11.37 35.60 -10.17
CA ILE A 7 -11.83 34.60 -9.19
C ILE A 7 -12.72 33.55 -9.87
N GLU A 8 -13.65 33.95 -10.73
CA GLU A 8 -14.52 33.03 -11.47
C GLU A 8 -13.73 32.07 -12.38
N VAL A 9 -12.73 32.60 -13.11
CA VAL A 9 -11.84 31.78 -13.95
C VAL A 9 -11.03 30.81 -13.09
N ALA A 10 -10.47 31.27 -11.96
CA ALA A 10 -9.73 30.42 -11.05
C ALA A 10 -10.61 29.28 -10.50
N ILE A 11 -11.85 29.56 -10.11
CA ILE A 11 -12.82 28.57 -9.64
C ILE A 11 -13.07 27.51 -10.73
N GLY A 12 -13.29 27.93 -11.98
CA GLY A 12 -13.48 27.00 -13.10
C GLY A 12 -12.27 26.12 -13.39
N LEU A 13 -11.04 26.64 -13.25
CA LEU A 13 -9.81 25.86 -13.41
C LEU A 13 -9.61 24.85 -12.29
N ILE A 14 -9.76 25.28 -11.03
CA ILE A 14 -9.66 24.43 -9.85
C ILE A 14 -10.66 23.28 -9.95
N PHE A 15 -11.87 23.59 -10.42
CA PHE A 15 -12.92 22.61 -10.64
C PHE A 15 -12.45 21.49 -11.59
N VAL A 16 -11.92 21.83 -12.77
CA VAL A 16 -11.41 20.84 -13.73
C VAL A 16 -10.25 20.05 -13.12
N TRP A 17 -9.35 20.68 -12.38
CA TRP A 17 -8.25 19.98 -11.71
C TRP A 17 -8.72 18.98 -10.65
N ILE A 18 -9.79 19.28 -9.91
CA ILE A 18 -10.39 18.32 -8.99
C ILE A 18 -10.87 17.10 -9.77
N THR A 19 -11.68 17.27 -10.81
CA THR A 19 -12.24 16.13 -11.58
C THR A 19 -11.16 15.23 -12.18
N LEU A 20 -10.08 15.82 -12.70
CA LEU A 20 -8.95 15.07 -13.23
C LEU A 20 -8.18 14.36 -12.13
N SER A 21 -7.96 15.02 -10.99
CA SER A 21 -7.30 14.42 -9.83
C SER A 21 -8.06 13.21 -9.31
N LEU A 22 -9.40 13.25 -9.32
CA LEU A 22 -10.25 12.14 -8.91
C LEU A 22 -10.13 10.94 -9.84
N THR A 23 -10.17 11.19 -11.14
CA THR A 23 -9.96 10.15 -12.15
C THR A 23 -8.57 9.52 -11.98
N THR A 24 -7.57 10.36 -11.74
CA THR A 24 -6.18 9.93 -11.49
C THR A 24 -6.07 9.05 -10.25
N ILE A 25 -6.73 9.42 -9.13
CA ILE A 25 -6.74 8.63 -7.89
C ILE A 25 -7.38 7.25 -8.12
N GLN A 26 -8.53 7.17 -8.79
CA GLN A 26 -9.19 5.90 -9.06
C GLN A 26 -8.33 4.96 -9.91
N ILE A 27 -7.69 5.49 -10.96
CA ILE A 27 -6.77 4.70 -11.80
C ILE A 27 -5.55 4.27 -10.98
N GLN A 28 -4.98 5.18 -10.19
CA GLN A 28 -3.83 4.89 -9.33
C GLN A 28 -4.14 3.77 -8.33
N GLU A 29 -5.30 3.79 -7.71
CA GLU A 29 -5.76 2.75 -6.78
C GLU A 29 -5.95 1.40 -7.48
N TRP A 30 -6.60 1.39 -8.64
CA TRP A 30 -6.76 0.18 -9.44
C TRP A 30 -5.41 -0.45 -9.83
N VAL A 31 -4.45 0.36 -10.30
CA VAL A 31 -3.09 -0.10 -10.64
C VAL A 31 -2.40 -0.68 -9.40
N THR A 32 -2.43 0.05 -8.28
CA THR A 32 -1.79 -0.36 -7.01
C THR A 32 -2.38 -1.66 -6.47
N ALA A 33 -3.70 -1.80 -6.53
CA ALA A 33 -4.42 -2.98 -6.07
C ALA A 33 -4.15 -4.21 -6.93
N LYS A 34 -3.99 -4.04 -8.26
CA LYS A 34 -3.67 -5.13 -9.17
C LYS A 34 -2.24 -5.65 -8.99
N LEU A 35 -1.31 -4.76 -8.67
CA LEU A 35 0.10 -5.11 -8.48
C LEU A 35 0.44 -5.65 -7.08
N ASP A 36 -0.53 -5.62 -6.14
CA ASP A 36 -0.35 -5.88 -4.70
C ASP A 36 0.85 -5.11 -4.13
N LYS A 37 1.11 -3.89 -4.65
CA LYS A 37 2.35 -3.14 -4.43
C LYS A 37 2.56 -2.79 -2.95
N ARG A 38 1.49 -2.38 -2.26
CA ARG A 38 1.50 -2.11 -0.81
C ARG A 38 1.97 -3.33 0.00
N ALA A 39 1.44 -4.51 -0.31
CA ALA A 39 1.82 -5.74 0.39
C ALA A 39 3.28 -6.15 0.14
N LYS A 40 3.77 -5.98 -1.09
CA LYS A 40 5.18 -6.28 -1.45
C LYS A 40 6.17 -5.33 -0.79
N ASP A 41 5.86 -4.06 -0.76
CA ASP A 41 6.73 -3.06 -0.15
C ASP A 41 6.70 -3.21 1.39
N MET A 42 5.55 -3.57 1.96
CA MET A 42 5.44 -3.99 3.36
C MET A 42 6.30 -5.21 3.64
N GLU A 43 6.25 -6.23 2.78
CA GLU A 43 7.10 -7.43 2.90
C GLU A 43 8.58 -7.08 2.85
N LYS A 44 8.97 -6.20 1.93
CA LYS A 44 10.34 -5.72 1.81
C LYS A 44 10.80 -5.01 3.08
N ALA A 45 9.96 -4.15 3.66
CA ALA A 45 10.26 -3.47 4.92
C ALA A 45 10.46 -4.45 6.08
N ILE A 46 9.57 -5.44 6.23
CA ILE A 46 9.71 -6.49 7.26
C ILE A 46 10.97 -7.31 7.02
N HIS A 47 11.30 -7.64 5.77
CA HIS A 47 12.53 -8.35 5.43
C HIS A 47 13.78 -7.57 5.82
N GLU A 48 13.81 -6.26 5.56
CA GLU A 48 14.90 -5.37 5.97
C GLU A 48 15.00 -5.25 7.49
N MET A 49 13.87 -5.22 8.21
CA MET A 49 13.86 -5.14 9.69
C MET A 49 14.30 -6.44 10.37
N LEU A 50 13.90 -7.59 9.83
CA LEU A 50 14.21 -8.89 10.42
C LEU A 50 15.55 -9.47 9.95
N ALA A 51 16.11 -8.98 8.84
CA ALA A 51 17.40 -9.36 8.25
C ALA A 51 17.65 -10.87 8.03
N ASN A 52 16.67 -11.73 8.30
CA ASN A 52 16.79 -13.18 8.24
C ASN A 52 15.55 -13.80 7.55
N PRO A 53 15.73 -14.60 6.49
CA PRO A 53 14.61 -15.18 5.75
C PRO A 53 13.79 -16.21 6.54
N ASN A 54 14.44 -17.00 7.41
CA ASN A 54 13.75 -18.01 8.24
C ASN A 54 12.89 -17.31 9.31
N LEU A 55 13.42 -16.26 9.92
CA LEU A 55 12.70 -15.45 10.89
C LEU A 55 11.51 -14.73 10.24
N LYS A 56 11.70 -14.21 9.01
CA LYS A 56 10.61 -13.65 8.20
C LYS A 56 9.51 -14.69 7.94
N ALA A 57 9.88 -15.91 7.55
CA ALA A 57 8.93 -16.99 7.32
C ALA A 57 8.16 -17.36 8.59
N GLN A 58 8.85 -17.47 9.72
CA GLN A 58 8.25 -17.72 11.04
C GLN A 58 7.30 -16.59 11.45
N PHE A 59 7.68 -15.33 11.20
CA PHE A 59 6.86 -14.15 11.46
C PHE A 59 5.57 -14.15 10.63
N TYR A 60 5.64 -14.41 9.33
CA TYR A 60 4.44 -14.48 8.49
C TYR A 60 3.58 -15.73 8.74
N ASP A 61 4.16 -16.82 9.26
CA ASP A 61 3.42 -18.01 9.68
C ASP A 61 2.82 -17.89 11.11
N HIS A 62 3.11 -16.81 11.82
CA HIS A 62 2.55 -16.57 13.15
C HIS A 62 1.01 -16.39 13.09
N PRO A 63 0.20 -16.99 14.00
CA PRO A 63 -1.26 -16.97 13.93
C PRO A 63 -1.88 -15.58 13.81
N VAL A 64 -1.35 -14.61 14.56
CA VAL A 64 -1.87 -13.22 14.56
C VAL A 64 -1.59 -12.52 13.23
N ILE A 65 -0.47 -12.82 12.58
CA ILE A 65 -0.12 -12.25 11.27
C ILE A 65 -0.86 -13.00 10.16
N ARG A 66 -0.95 -14.33 10.23
CA ARG A 66 -1.80 -15.15 9.34
C ARG A 66 -3.25 -14.66 9.36
N GLY A 67 -3.78 -14.29 10.52
CA GLY A 67 -5.12 -13.72 10.67
C GLY A 67 -5.37 -12.46 9.82
N LEU A 68 -4.33 -11.64 9.59
CA LEU A 68 -4.45 -10.43 8.76
C LEU A 68 -4.56 -10.73 7.26
N THR A 69 -4.00 -11.85 6.82
CA THR A 69 -4.01 -12.25 5.40
C THR A 69 -5.39 -12.79 4.96
N ALA A 70 -6.25 -13.13 5.92
CA ALA A 70 -7.45 -13.93 5.75
C ALA A 70 -8.70 -13.18 5.23
N LYS A 71 -8.55 -12.09 4.46
CA LYS A 71 -9.69 -11.37 3.86
C LYS A 71 -9.68 -11.21 2.33
N LYS A 72 -8.90 -12.03 1.63
CA LYS A 72 -9.14 -12.32 0.20
C LYS A 72 -9.11 -13.82 -0.05
N ARG A 73 -10.05 -14.56 0.57
CA ARG A 73 -10.69 -15.64 -0.16
C ARG A 73 -11.19 -15.00 -1.45
N LYS A 74 -10.48 -15.19 -2.56
CA LYS A 74 -11.16 -15.11 -3.84
C LYS A 74 -12.31 -16.12 -3.69
N GLN A 75 -13.52 -15.67 -3.49
CA GLN A 75 -14.64 -16.42 -4.03
C GLN A 75 -14.50 -16.27 -5.55
N PRO A 76 -14.24 -17.37 -6.27
CA PRO A 76 -14.93 -17.52 -7.52
C PRO A 76 -15.42 -18.97 -7.60
N SER A 77 -16.70 -19.16 -7.38
CA SER A 77 -17.52 -20.09 -8.16
C SER A 77 -18.90 -20.16 -7.52
N ARG A 78 -19.88 -20.54 -8.33
CA ARG A 78 -21.30 -20.75 -8.03
C ARG A 78 -21.59 -21.79 -6.92
N THR A 79 -20.61 -22.17 -6.09
CA THR A 79 -20.74 -23.22 -5.08
C THR A 79 -20.99 -22.63 -3.68
N PRO A 80 -22.02 -23.10 -2.95
CA PRO A 80 -22.36 -22.59 -1.62
C PRO A 80 -21.25 -22.71 -0.57
N SER A 81 -21.21 -21.74 0.36
CA SER A 81 -20.25 -21.63 1.48
C SER A 81 -20.14 -22.88 2.38
N TRP A 82 -21.19 -23.71 2.46
CA TRP A 82 -21.17 -24.96 3.26
C TRP A 82 -20.25 -26.04 2.67
N PHE A 83 -20.03 -26.04 1.36
CA PHE A 83 -19.22 -27.05 0.66
C PHE A 83 -17.74 -27.01 1.10
N TYR A 84 -17.22 -25.81 1.38
CA TYR A 84 -15.85 -25.60 1.85
C TYR A 84 -15.64 -25.83 3.35
N LYS A 85 -16.72 -26.03 4.13
CA LYS A 85 -16.64 -26.36 5.56
C LYS A 85 -16.48 -27.86 5.81
N HIS A 86 -16.58 -28.68 4.76
CA HIS A 86 -16.50 -30.14 4.88
C HIS A 86 -15.05 -30.60 5.13
N PRO A 87 -14.78 -31.45 6.14
CA PRO A 87 -13.42 -31.92 6.47
C PRO A 87 -12.67 -32.56 5.29
N LEU A 88 -13.40 -33.21 4.38
CA LEU A 88 -12.87 -33.89 3.21
C LEU A 88 -12.54 -32.96 2.03
N VAL A 89 -13.03 -31.72 2.02
CA VAL A 89 -12.94 -30.82 0.85
C VAL A 89 -12.07 -29.58 1.11
N ARG A 90 -11.72 -29.35 2.38
CA ARG A 90 -10.88 -28.25 2.85
C ARG A 90 -9.48 -28.24 2.21
N GLY A 91 -8.95 -29.41 1.83
CA GLY A 91 -7.64 -29.58 1.21
C GLY A 91 -7.56 -29.23 -0.29
N PHE A 92 -8.68 -29.10 -1.00
CA PHE A 92 -8.67 -28.88 -2.46
C PHE A 92 -8.54 -27.42 -2.89
N THR A 93 -8.52 -26.46 -1.96
CA THR A 93 -8.31 -25.05 -2.31
C THR A 93 -6.82 -24.73 -2.25
N LYS A 94 -6.19 -24.49 -3.41
CA LYS A 94 -4.86 -23.83 -3.49
C LYS A 94 -4.95 -22.44 -2.88
N GLU A 95 -4.78 -22.34 -1.57
CA GLU A 95 -4.77 -21.06 -0.87
C GLU A 95 -3.41 -20.40 -1.11
N LYS A 96 -3.28 -19.71 -2.26
CA LYS A 96 -2.13 -18.84 -2.50
C LYS A 96 -2.27 -17.64 -1.57
N ARG A 97 -1.65 -17.75 -0.37
CA ARG A 97 -1.69 -16.73 0.67
C ARG A 97 -1.14 -15.42 0.12
N ARG A 98 -1.92 -14.34 0.24
CA ARG A 98 -1.44 -12.99 -0.05
C ARG A 98 -0.90 -12.38 1.23
N LEU A 99 0.20 -11.64 1.11
CA LEU A 99 0.76 -10.88 2.22
C LEU A 99 -0.19 -9.75 2.64
N PRO A 100 -0.22 -9.37 3.92
CA PRO A 100 -1.09 -8.30 4.39
C PRO A 100 -0.60 -6.96 3.83
N SER A 101 -1.54 -6.09 3.44
CA SER A 101 -1.20 -4.72 2.97
C SER A 101 -0.88 -3.75 4.10
N TYR A 102 -1.23 -4.11 5.34
CA TYR A 102 -0.97 -3.34 6.55
C TYR A 102 -0.90 -4.30 7.74
N ILE A 103 0.01 -4.05 8.68
CA ILE A 103 0.14 -4.80 9.94
C ILE A 103 0.08 -3.77 11.08
N PRO A 104 -0.89 -3.87 12.00
CA PRO A 104 -0.90 -3.03 13.19
C PRO A 104 0.35 -3.26 14.05
N SER A 105 0.95 -2.19 14.58
CA SER A 105 2.15 -2.26 15.41
C SER A 105 2.00 -3.21 16.60
N GLN A 106 0.82 -3.20 17.24
CA GLN A 106 0.48 -4.08 18.34
C GLN A 106 0.58 -5.58 17.99
N GLN A 107 0.17 -5.94 16.77
CA GLN A 107 0.21 -7.31 16.27
C GLN A 107 1.61 -7.72 15.82
N PHE A 108 2.35 -6.79 15.21
CA PHE A 108 3.78 -6.97 14.91
C PHE A 108 4.58 -7.25 16.19
N SER A 109 4.46 -6.37 17.20
CA SER A 109 5.17 -6.47 18.47
C SER A 109 4.84 -7.77 19.21
N LEU A 110 3.55 -8.16 19.24
CA LEU A 110 3.12 -9.43 19.83
C LEU A 110 3.73 -10.64 19.12
N ALA A 111 3.70 -10.68 17.78
CA ALA A 111 4.28 -11.78 17.03
C ALA A 111 5.81 -11.86 17.21
N LEU A 112 6.50 -10.71 17.22
CA LEU A 112 7.94 -10.66 17.42
C LEU A 112 8.34 -11.10 18.83
N PHE A 113 7.55 -10.75 19.86
CA PHE A 113 7.80 -11.16 21.23
C PHE A 113 7.60 -12.67 21.43
N ASP A 114 6.55 -13.25 20.85
CA ASP A 114 6.33 -14.70 20.92
C ASP A 114 7.49 -15.47 20.27
N ILE A 115 7.96 -15.00 19.11
CA ILE A 115 9.13 -15.56 18.43
C ILE A 115 10.40 -15.39 19.27
N ALA A 116 10.62 -14.21 19.86
CA ALA A 116 11.78 -13.95 20.69
C ALA A 116 11.79 -14.83 21.94
N MET A 117 10.66 -14.95 22.65
CA MET A 117 10.55 -15.79 23.86
C MET A 117 10.77 -17.27 23.58
N THR A 118 10.40 -17.75 22.39
CA THR A 118 10.58 -19.15 21.98
C THR A 118 11.88 -19.42 21.23
N ALA A 119 12.68 -18.39 20.90
CA ALA A 119 13.89 -18.50 20.08
C ALA A 119 14.93 -19.48 20.64
N GLY A 120 15.02 -19.61 21.96
CA GLY A 120 15.96 -20.51 22.64
C GLY A 120 15.50 -21.97 22.75
N THR A 121 14.33 -22.33 22.21
CA THR A 121 13.75 -23.67 22.30
C THR A 121 14.17 -24.55 21.11
N GLN A 122 14.36 -25.85 21.34
CA GLN A 122 14.73 -26.76 20.24
C GLN A 122 13.58 -26.87 19.24
N SER A 123 12.34 -26.88 19.73
CA SER A 123 11.16 -26.92 18.87
C SER A 123 11.02 -25.70 17.94
N SER A 124 11.41 -24.49 18.37
CA SER A 124 11.40 -23.30 17.49
C SER A 124 12.46 -23.41 16.39
N LEU A 125 13.64 -23.94 16.71
CA LEU A 125 14.70 -24.19 15.73
C LEU A 125 14.28 -25.26 14.70
N ILE A 126 13.62 -26.32 15.15
CA ILE A 126 13.02 -27.34 14.26
C ILE A 126 11.97 -26.67 13.37
N GLN A 127 11.08 -25.83 13.94
CA GLN A 127 10.08 -25.10 13.17
C GLN A 127 10.71 -24.29 12.03
N GLN A 128 11.83 -23.61 12.27
CA GLN A 128 12.55 -22.84 11.25
C GLN A 128 13.09 -23.73 10.12
N GLY A 129 13.68 -24.89 10.46
CA GLY A 129 14.13 -25.87 9.47
C GLY A 129 12.99 -26.39 8.60
N LEU A 130 11.85 -26.74 9.21
CA LEU A 130 10.65 -27.20 8.50
C LEU A 130 10.04 -26.11 7.60
N LEU A 131 10.03 -24.86 8.05
CA LEU A 131 9.60 -23.71 7.25
C LEU A 131 10.48 -23.53 6.01
N LYS A 132 11.80 -23.64 6.18
CA LYS A 132 12.76 -23.57 5.06
C LYS A 132 12.50 -24.68 4.03
N ILE A 133 12.33 -25.92 4.48
CA ILE A 133 12.01 -27.06 3.60
C ILE A 133 10.71 -26.79 2.83
N ARG A 134 9.65 -26.32 3.51
CA ARG A 134 8.38 -25.99 2.87
C ARG A 134 8.56 -24.91 1.79
N ASP A 135 9.28 -23.85 2.11
CA ASP A 135 9.46 -22.71 1.21
C ASP A 135 10.34 -23.11 0.00
N ASP A 136 11.38 -23.94 0.20
CA ASP A 136 12.20 -24.50 -0.87
C ASP A 136 11.36 -25.38 -1.81
N LEU A 137 10.50 -26.26 -1.26
CA LEU A 137 9.58 -27.09 -2.04
C LEU A 137 8.55 -26.29 -2.84
N GLN A 138 8.09 -25.15 -2.31
CA GLN A 138 7.14 -24.29 -3.00
C GLN A 138 7.79 -23.45 -4.11
N ASN A 139 9.09 -23.15 -3.98
CA ASN A 139 9.84 -22.32 -4.91
C ASN A 139 10.54 -23.14 -6.01
N ASP A 140 10.91 -24.39 -5.74
CA ASP A 140 11.53 -25.24 -6.74
C ASP A 140 10.54 -25.60 -7.85
N ARG A 141 10.84 -25.19 -9.08
CA ARG A 141 10.03 -25.51 -10.26
C ARG A 141 10.18 -26.97 -10.70
N LYS A 142 11.24 -27.66 -10.26
CA LYS A 142 11.53 -29.05 -10.64
C LYS A 142 10.73 -30.06 -9.82
N ILE A 143 10.39 -29.70 -8.58
CA ILE A 143 9.59 -30.53 -7.68
C ILE A 143 8.19 -29.91 -7.68
N SER A 144 7.19 -30.60 -8.24
CA SER A 144 5.80 -30.21 -7.99
C SER A 144 5.37 -30.95 -6.73
N PRO A 145 5.40 -30.31 -5.54
CA PRO A 145 5.10 -31.02 -4.31
C PRO A 145 3.64 -31.48 -4.35
N GLU A 146 3.41 -32.74 -3.97
CA GLU A 146 2.06 -33.21 -3.71
C GLU A 146 1.44 -32.34 -2.61
N GLN A 147 0.18 -31.93 -2.81
CA GLN A 147 -0.50 -31.05 -1.85
C GLN A 147 -0.57 -31.67 -0.45
N ALA A 148 -0.70 -33.01 -0.38
CA ALA A 148 -0.70 -33.77 0.87
C ALA A 148 0.60 -33.62 1.66
N VAL A 149 1.76 -33.60 0.98
CA VAL A 149 3.08 -33.39 1.61
C VAL A 149 3.15 -32.02 2.27
N ILE A 150 2.72 -30.97 1.55
CA ILE A 150 2.74 -29.59 2.08
C ILE A 150 1.77 -29.44 3.24
N GLU A 151 0.58 -30.07 3.18
CA GLU A 151 -0.39 -30.02 4.27
C GLU A 151 0.13 -30.71 5.53
N GLU A 152 0.69 -31.90 5.40
CA GLU A 152 1.27 -32.65 6.52
C GLU A 152 2.51 -31.96 7.11
N LEU A 153 3.35 -31.35 6.26
CA LEU A 153 4.46 -30.51 6.69
C LEU A 153 3.98 -29.27 7.45
N ASN A 154 2.89 -28.62 7.02
CA ASN A 154 2.29 -27.51 7.76
C ASN A 154 1.76 -27.94 9.14
N LEU A 155 1.18 -29.14 9.26
CA LEU A 155 0.77 -29.69 10.56
C LEU A 155 1.98 -29.91 11.47
N LEU A 156 3.10 -30.40 10.93
CA LEU A 156 4.35 -30.57 11.67
C LEU A 156 4.93 -29.22 12.12
N ILE A 157 4.87 -28.19 11.26
CA ILE A 157 5.27 -26.80 11.61
C ILE A 157 4.39 -26.24 12.74
N GLU A 158 3.07 -26.47 12.69
CA GLU A 158 2.14 -26.02 13.74
C GLU A 158 2.37 -26.76 15.06
N LEU A 159 2.67 -28.06 15.00
CA LEU A 159 3.09 -28.85 16.16
C LEU A 159 4.40 -28.32 16.76
N ALA A 160 5.40 -28.02 15.92
CA ALA A 160 6.68 -27.48 16.35
C ALA A 160 6.51 -26.12 17.07
N ARG A 161 5.68 -25.23 16.53
CA ARG A 161 5.34 -23.96 17.19
C ARG A 161 4.68 -24.20 18.55
N SER A 162 3.68 -25.09 18.61
CA SER A 162 2.99 -25.41 19.86
C SER A 162 3.98 -25.97 20.90
N ALA A 163 4.86 -26.89 20.49
CA ALA A 163 5.89 -27.45 21.35
C ALA A 163 6.87 -26.38 21.85
N ALA A 164 7.27 -25.43 21.00
CA ALA A 164 8.13 -24.31 21.38
C ALA A 164 7.50 -23.43 22.47
N THR A 165 6.21 -23.08 22.34
CA THR A 165 5.51 -22.29 23.37
C THR A 165 5.41 -23.04 24.70
N THR A 166 5.28 -24.37 24.67
CA THR A 166 5.28 -25.20 25.89
C THR A 166 6.67 -25.36 26.50
N GLU A 167 7.72 -25.50 25.69
CA GLU A 167 9.11 -25.59 26.16
C GLU A 167 9.58 -24.30 26.83
N ALA A 168 9.07 -23.15 26.37
CA ALA A 168 9.37 -21.85 26.95
C ALA A 168 8.64 -21.62 28.30
N GLY A 169 7.55 -22.34 28.58
CA GLY A 169 6.76 -22.25 29.81
C GLY A 169 7.26 -23.19 30.91
N THR A 170 7.59 -22.64 32.08
CA THR A 170 8.12 -23.43 33.20
C THR A 170 7.08 -24.44 33.72
N ALA A 171 7.52 -25.69 33.86
CA ALA A 171 6.86 -26.82 34.54
C ALA A 171 6.00 -27.81 33.74
N PHE A 172 5.89 -27.71 32.40
CA PHE A 172 5.36 -28.82 31.59
C PHE A 172 6.25 -29.08 30.35
N THR A 173 6.59 -30.34 30.11
CA THR A 173 7.00 -30.96 28.82
C THR A 173 8.49 -31.18 28.47
N LYS A 174 8.98 -32.38 28.80
CA LYS A 174 9.87 -33.16 27.89
C LYS A 174 9.07 -33.86 26.78
N ASN A 175 7.75 -33.98 26.94
CA ASN A 175 6.91 -34.82 26.11
C ASN A 175 6.55 -34.17 24.75
N SER A 176 6.42 -32.85 24.65
CA SER A 176 6.04 -32.16 23.41
C SER A 176 7.14 -32.24 22.35
N LEU A 177 8.40 -31.99 22.75
CA LEU A 177 9.57 -32.17 21.89
C LEU A 177 9.71 -33.62 21.41
N ALA A 178 9.55 -34.59 22.33
CA ALA A 178 9.63 -36.00 22.00
C ALA A 178 8.53 -36.41 21.00
N VAL A 179 7.31 -35.90 21.17
CA VAL A 179 6.21 -36.10 20.22
C VAL A 179 6.52 -35.45 18.87
N LEU A 180 7.09 -34.24 18.85
CA LEU A 180 7.51 -33.57 17.62
C LEU A 180 8.57 -34.37 16.87
N LYS A 181 9.65 -34.81 17.54
CA LYS A 181 10.71 -35.63 16.93
C LYS A 181 10.14 -36.92 16.36
N LYS A 182 9.32 -37.64 17.13
CA LYS A 182 8.64 -38.86 16.66
C LYS A 182 7.78 -38.60 15.42
N ARG A 183 7.01 -37.51 15.40
CA ARG A 183 6.15 -37.17 14.25
C ARG A 183 6.96 -36.76 13.03
N ALA A 184 8.12 -36.11 13.23
CA ALA A 184 9.06 -35.79 12.16
C ALA A 184 9.69 -37.07 11.57
N GLU A 185 10.05 -38.04 12.41
CA GLU A 185 10.54 -39.35 11.95
C GLU A 185 9.47 -40.11 11.15
N GLU A 186 8.22 -40.16 11.63
CA GLU A 186 7.09 -40.76 10.90
C GLU A 186 6.89 -40.09 9.53
N PHE A 187 7.04 -38.76 9.46
CA PHE A 187 6.99 -38.01 8.21
C PHE A 187 8.15 -38.37 7.27
N SER A 188 9.39 -38.43 7.78
CA SER A 188 10.59 -38.84 7.03
C SER A 188 10.49 -40.26 6.47
N LEU A 189 9.89 -41.18 7.22
CA LEU A 189 9.66 -42.56 6.76
C LEU A 189 8.61 -42.64 5.65
N LYS A 190 7.59 -41.79 5.72
CA LYS A 190 6.52 -41.71 4.72
C LYS A 190 6.98 -41.07 3.42
N TYR A 191 7.91 -40.11 3.48
CA TYR A 191 8.45 -39.40 2.32
C TYR A 191 9.99 -39.53 2.24
N PRO A 192 10.51 -40.63 1.67
CA PRO A 192 11.95 -40.91 1.65
C PRO A 192 12.80 -39.82 1.00
N ASP A 193 12.26 -39.11 0.00
CA ASP A 193 12.95 -38.02 -0.70
C ASP A 193 13.22 -36.80 0.20
N LEU A 194 12.39 -36.58 1.22
CA LEU A 194 12.50 -35.46 2.16
C LEU A 194 13.30 -35.80 3.43
N ARG A 195 13.50 -37.10 3.69
CA ARG A 195 14.26 -37.59 4.85
C ARG A 195 15.59 -36.87 5.09
N PRO A 196 16.51 -36.73 4.10
CA PRO A 196 17.78 -36.06 4.36
C PRO A 196 17.61 -34.60 4.77
N LEU A 197 16.58 -33.91 4.27
CA LEU A 197 16.28 -32.53 4.63
C LEU A 197 15.76 -32.42 6.07
N ILE A 198 14.85 -33.31 6.46
CA ILE A 198 14.30 -33.35 7.82
C ILE A 198 15.37 -33.72 8.83
N ASP A 199 16.16 -34.76 8.56
CA ASP A 199 17.23 -35.22 9.46
C ASP A 199 18.28 -34.09 9.65
N THR A 200 18.68 -33.41 8.56
CA THR A 200 19.56 -32.24 8.63
C THR A 200 18.95 -31.11 9.47
N ALA A 201 17.65 -30.84 9.33
CA ALA A 201 16.97 -29.80 10.10
C ALA A 201 16.91 -30.12 11.60
N LEU A 202 16.70 -31.40 11.97
CA LEU A 202 16.70 -31.86 13.35
C LEU A 202 18.10 -31.74 13.98
N ASP A 203 19.13 -32.18 13.25
CA ASP A 203 20.53 -32.13 13.70
C ASP A 203 21.02 -30.68 13.85
N GLU A 204 20.70 -29.81 12.89
CA GLU A 204 21.05 -28.39 12.95
C GLU A 204 20.35 -27.68 14.11
N ALA A 205 19.09 -28.02 14.39
CA ALA A 205 18.35 -27.51 15.54
C ALA A 205 18.97 -27.94 16.87
N GLU A 206 19.43 -29.20 16.97
CA GLU A 206 20.12 -29.71 18.17
C GLU A 206 21.46 -29.00 18.40
N LYS A 207 22.26 -28.83 17.35
CA LYS A 207 23.54 -28.11 17.43
C LYS A 207 23.34 -26.65 17.87
N ARG A 208 22.44 -25.92 17.21
CA ARG A 208 22.15 -24.52 17.55
C ARG A 208 21.61 -24.38 18.98
N LYS A 209 20.84 -25.37 19.46
CA LYS A 209 20.35 -25.39 20.84
C LYS A 209 21.52 -25.51 21.83
N ALA A 210 22.50 -26.36 21.56
CA ALA A 210 23.70 -26.49 22.39
C ALA A 210 24.48 -25.17 22.45
N ASP A 211 24.67 -24.50 21.30
CA ASP A 211 25.35 -23.20 21.23
C ASP A 211 24.61 -22.13 22.07
N ILE A 212 23.27 -22.09 21.99
CA ILE A 212 22.44 -21.18 22.79
C ILE A 212 22.56 -21.50 24.29
N ASP A 213 22.53 -22.77 24.69
CA ASP A 213 22.65 -23.17 26.08
C ASP A 213 24.04 -22.87 26.66
N GLU A 214 25.08 -22.91 25.84
CA GLU A 214 26.42 -22.46 26.21
C GLU A 214 26.46 -20.94 26.43
N LEU A 215 25.90 -20.16 25.49
CA LEU A 215 25.81 -18.71 25.62
C LEU A 215 25.04 -18.28 26.87
N LEU A 216 23.92 -18.95 27.18
CA LEU A 216 23.09 -18.64 28.35
C LEU A 216 23.72 -19.06 29.70
N LYS A 217 24.80 -19.87 29.69
CA LYS A 217 25.59 -20.17 30.90
C LYS A 217 26.56 -19.04 31.26
N HIS A 218 26.86 -18.12 30.34
CA HIS A 218 27.77 -17.01 30.58
C HIS A 218 27.27 -16.12 31.74
N LYS A 219 28.19 -15.47 32.45
CA LYS A 219 27.88 -14.68 33.64
C LYS A 219 26.92 -13.50 33.36
N ASP A 220 27.00 -12.96 32.14
CA ASP A 220 26.23 -11.79 31.70
C ASP A 220 24.84 -12.14 31.16
N ALA A 221 24.48 -13.44 31.16
CA ALA A 221 23.16 -13.88 30.73
C ALA A 221 22.08 -13.39 31.72
N PRO A 222 20.91 -12.94 31.23
CA PRO A 222 19.81 -12.51 32.10
C PRO A 222 19.34 -13.66 33.02
N ARG A 223 19.26 -13.39 34.34
CA ARG A 223 18.85 -14.35 35.38
C ARG A 223 17.66 -13.83 36.16
N GLY A 224 16.65 -14.69 36.37
CA GLY A 224 15.35 -14.31 36.93
C GLY A 224 14.23 -15.18 36.39
N GLU A 225 13.12 -15.23 37.12
CA GLU A 225 11.92 -16.02 36.79
C GLU A 225 10.80 -15.18 36.17
N ASP A 226 10.98 -13.86 36.11
CA ASP A 226 10.00 -12.94 35.57
C ASP A 226 9.91 -13.00 34.03
N ALA A 227 8.76 -12.55 33.51
CA ALA A 227 8.49 -12.55 32.07
C ALA A 227 9.49 -11.68 31.29
N PHE A 228 9.96 -10.58 31.87
CA PHE A 228 10.90 -9.67 31.22
C PHE A 228 12.30 -10.30 31.10
N THR A 229 12.78 -10.98 32.15
CA THR A 229 14.02 -11.76 32.04
C THR A 229 13.90 -12.90 31.04
N SER A 230 12.75 -13.58 30.97
CA SER A 230 12.52 -14.63 29.97
C SER A 230 12.56 -14.08 28.54
N LEU A 231 12.01 -12.89 28.30
CA LEU A 231 12.16 -12.17 27.04
C LEU A 231 13.63 -11.84 26.75
N ARG A 232 14.39 -11.30 27.72
CA ARG A 232 15.82 -10.99 27.55
C ARG A 232 16.66 -12.23 27.21
N ARG A 233 16.37 -13.39 27.82
CA ARG A 233 17.01 -14.68 27.48
C ARG A 233 16.68 -15.12 26.05
N GLY A 234 15.41 -14.99 25.67
CA GLY A 234 14.97 -15.27 24.30
C GLY A 234 15.67 -14.37 23.26
N ILE A 235 15.76 -13.07 23.55
CA ILE A 235 16.51 -12.12 22.72
C ILE A 235 17.99 -12.50 22.66
N ALA A 236 18.62 -12.88 23.77
CA ALA A 236 20.00 -13.36 23.77
C ALA A 236 20.18 -14.59 22.85
N ALA A 237 19.24 -15.54 22.86
CA ALA A 237 19.23 -16.70 21.96
C ALA A 237 19.11 -16.30 20.47
N LEU A 238 18.46 -15.18 20.16
CA LEU A 238 18.42 -14.66 18.79
C LEU A 238 19.82 -14.27 18.26
N SER A 239 20.85 -14.11 19.09
CA SER A 239 22.22 -13.84 18.59
C SER A 239 22.75 -14.94 17.66
N VAL A 240 22.33 -16.18 17.89
CA VAL A 240 22.69 -17.35 17.06
C VAL A 240 21.85 -17.44 15.79
N ILE A 241 20.63 -16.90 15.81
CA ILE A 241 19.65 -17.01 14.72
C ILE A 241 19.69 -15.78 13.80
N SER A 242 19.57 -14.58 14.37
CA SER A 242 19.64 -13.29 13.70
C SER A 242 20.34 -12.26 14.60
N PRO A 243 21.65 -12.05 14.39
CA PRO A 243 22.44 -11.08 15.14
C PRO A 243 21.86 -9.65 15.07
N GLU A 244 21.33 -9.25 13.91
CA GLU A 244 20.81 -7.90 13.66
C GLU A 244 19.55 -7.62 14.49
N VAL A 245 18.64 -8.59 14.56
CA VAL A 245 17.41 -8.48 15.36
C VAL A 245 17.76 -8.51 16.85
N ASN A 246 18.71 -9.35 17.26
CA ASN A 246 19.20 -9.35 18.64
C ASN A 246 19.73 -7.96 19.05
N GLN A 247 20.62 -7.37 18.25
CA GLN A 247 21.19 -6.05 18.54
C GLN A 247 20.12 -4.98 18.64
N THR A 248 19.18 -4.98 17.70
CA THR A 248 18.07 -4.01 17.66
C THR A 248 17.16 -4.17 18.88
N LEU A 249 16.73 -5.40 19.19
CA LEU A 249 15.88 -5.65 20.34
C LEU A 249 16.60 -5.33 21.65
N ASN A 250 17.87 -5.71 21.80
CA ASN A 250 18.65 -5.36 22.98
C ASN A 250 18.71 -3.84 23.16
N ALA A 251 19.00 -3.07 22.10
CA ALA A 251 19.02 -1.61 22.16
C ALA A 251 17.67 -1.01 22.60
N LEU A 252 16.54 -1.59 22.15
CA LEU A 252 15.20 -1.16 22.55
C LEU A 252 14.85 -1.52 24.00
N LEU A 253 15.54 -2.50 24.58
CA LEU A 253 15.35 -2.93 25.96
C LEU A 253 16.36 -2.32 26.95
N LEU A 254 17.36 -1.58 26.47
CA LEU A 254 18.34 -0.93 27.33
C LEU A 254 17.66 0.04 28.30
N ASN A 255 18.09 -0.01 29.55
CA ASN A 255 17.68 0.88 30.63
C ASN A 255 16.16 0.95 30.89
N ILE A 256 15.36 -0.01 30.41
CA ILE A 256 13.92 -0.04 30.71
C ILE A 256 13.67 -0.06 32.21
N GLU A 257 14.47 -0.84 32.96
CA GLU A 257 14.36 -0.94 34.42
C GLU A 257 14.58 0.41 35.13
N GLU A 258 15.29 1.36 34.52
CA GLU A 258 15.56 2.69 35.07
C GLU A 258 14.46 3.72 34.72
N TYR A 259 13.77 3.55 33.59
CA TYR A 259 12.81 4.52 33.05
C TYR A 259 11.34 4.09 33.16
N VAL A 260 11.04 2.98 33.83
CA VAL A 260 9.66 2.54 34.06
C VAL A 260 9.02 3.39 35.16
N SER A 261 7.91 4.05 34.81
CA SER A 261 7.14 4.87 35.74
C SER A 261 6.45 4.01 36.81
N THR A 262 6.16 4.61 37.97
CA THR A 262 5.44 3.96 39.07
C THR A 262 4.06 3.47 38.60
N GLY A 263 3.93 2.17 38.34
CA GLY A 263 2.70 1.50 37.90
C GLY A 263 2.75 0.84 36.51
N GLU A 264 3.80 1.06 35.71
CA GLU A 264 4.01 0.34 34.45
C GLU A 264 4.86 -0.92 34.66
N THR A 265 4.66 -1.95 33.83
CA THR A 265 5.52 -3.15 33.83
C THR A 265 6.64 -2.98 32.80
N ASN A 266 7.84 -3.51 33.11
CA ASN A 266 8.98 -3.53 32.16
C ASN A 266 8.59 -4.13 30.81
N LEU A 267 7.73 -5.16 30.81
CA LEU A 267 7.23 -5.81 29.61
C LEU A 267 6.30 -4.90 28.78
N ALA A 268 5.44 -4.12 29.43
CA ALA A 268 4.59 -3.15 28.72
C ALA A 268 5.42 -2.06 28.05
N LYS A 269 6.44 -1.54 28.74
CA LYS A 269 7.36 -0.55 28.18
C LYS A 269 8.19 -1.11 27.03
N ALA A 270 8.71 -2.31 27.19
CA ALA A 270 9.42 -3.06 26.14
C ALA A 270 8.57 -3.21 24.88
N ARG A 271 7.32 -3.65 25.06
CA ARG A 271 6.35 -3.78 23.97
C ARG A 271 6.15 -2.45 23.26
N LYS A 272 5.97 -1.36 24.02
CA LYS A 272 5.77 -0.03 23.47
C LYS A 272 6.97 0.46 22.67
N ASN A 273 8.19 0.21 23.13
CA ASN A 273 9.42 0.56 22.41
C ASN A 273 9.50 -0.15 21.06
N VAL A 274 9.13 -1.44 21.00
CA VAL A 274 9.07 -2.21 19.74
C VAL A 274 7.95 -1.71 18.83
N GLU A 275 6.79 -1.35 19.38
CA GLU A 275 5.71 -0.74 18.59
C GLU A 275 6.13 0.60 17.98
N THR A 276 6.84 1.44 18.74
CA THR A 276 7.40 2.72 18.24
C THR A 276 8.45 2.47 17.17
N TRP A 277 9.42 1.58 17.41
CA TRP A 277 10.44 1.21 16.42
C TRP A 277 9.82 0.72 15.10
N PHE A 278 8.76 -0.08 15.19
CA PHE A 278 8.02 -0.53 14.02
C PHE A 278 7.32 0.64 13.31
N ASN A 279 6.62 1.50 14.05
CA ASN A 279 5.97 2.69 13.47
C ASN A 279 6.98 3.60 12.77
N ASP A 280 8.11 3.91 13.39
CA ASP A 280 9.17 4.74 12.81
C ASP A 280 9.75 4.11 11.53
N SER A 281 9.91 2.79 11.54
CA SER A 281 10.34 2.04 10.36
C SER A 281 9.29 2.11 9.24
N MET A 282 8.01 1.98 9.58
CA MET A 282 6.90 2.11 8.64
C MET A 282 6.76 3.53 8.10
N ASP A 283 7.01 4.57 8.91
CA ASP A 283 6.98 5.97 8.49
C ASP A 283 8.10 6.28 7.50
N ARG A 284 9.30 5.71 7.72
CA ARG A 284 10.40 5.83 6.75
C ARG A 284 10.06 5.18 5.42
N VAL A 285 9.43 4.00 5.45
CA VAL A 285 8.99 3.29 4.22
C VAL A 285 7.80 4.03 3.57
N SER A 286 6.94 4.67 4.36
CA SER A 286 5.81 5.48 3.89
C SER A 286 6.23 6.74 3.13
N GLY A 287 7.40 7.29 3.45
CA GLY A 287 8.02 8.33 2.63
C GLY A 287 8.26 7.89 1.18
N VAL A 288 8.78 6.68 0.97
CA VAL A 288 9.02 6.12 -0.38
C VAL A 288 7.69 5.83 -1.08
N PHE A 289 6.71 5.29 -0.35
CA PHE A 289 5.34 5.09 -0.87
C PHE A 289 4.74 6.38 -1.41
N LYS A 290 4.86 7.48 -0.66
CA LYS A 290 4.32 8.78 -1.05
C LYS A 290 4.98 9.31 -2.33
N ARG A 291 6.30 9.17 -2.46
CA ARG A 291 7.04 9.60 -3.68
C ARG A 291 6.64 8.79 -4.91
N TYR A 292 6.53 7.47 -4.76
CA TYR A 292 6.08 6.59 -5.84
C TYR A 292 4.64 6.91 -6.25
N ALA A 293 3.73 7.07 -5.29
CA ALA A 293 2.34 7.44 -5.54
C ALA A 293 2.25 8.79 -6.25
N GLN A 294 3.00 9.80 -5.82
CA GLN A 294 3.05 11.10 -6.49
C GLN A 294 3.59 11.01 -7.93
N MET A 295 4.66 10.24 -8.16
CA MET A 295 5.17 10.05 -9.53
C MET A 295 4.16 9.32 -10.42
N MET A 296 3.49 8.31 -9.87
CA MET A 296 2.45 7.57 -10.57
C MET A 296 1.24 8.46 -10.88
N ALA A 297 0.81 9.31 -9.95
CA ALA A 297 -0.22 10.32 -10.16
C ALA A 297 0.17 11.31 -11.27
N LEU A 298 1.42 11.74 -11.32
CA LEU A 298 1.90 12.64 -12.37
C LEU A 298 1.84 11.98 -13.75
N ILE A 299 2.30 10.73 -13.86
CA ILE A 299 2.28 9.98 -15.13
C ILE A 299 0.84 9.70 -15.57
N ILE A 300 0.00 9.19 -14.67
CA ILE A 300 -1.42 8.92 -14.95
C ILE A 300 -2.12 10.23 -15.33
N GLY A 301 -1.94 11.29 -14.54
CA GLY A 301 -2.53 12.60 -14.80
C GLY A 301 -2.10 13.19 -16.14
N PHE A 302 -0.83 13.06 -16.50
CA PHE A 302 -0.32 13.45 -17.82
C PHE A 302 -0.97 12.65 -18.95
N LEU A 303 -1.04 11.32 -18.82
CA LEU A 303 -1.66 10.46 -19.83
C LEU A 303 -3.15 10.75 -19.98
N VAL A 304 -3.89 10.91 -18.88
CA VAL A 304 -5.32 11.23 -18.90
C VAL A 304 -5.55 12.62 -19.49
N ALA A 305 -4.74 13.62 -19.11
CA ALA A 305 -4.83 14.97 -19.68
C ALA A 305 -4.53 14.99 -21.18
N LEU A 306 -3.53 14.22 -21.64
CA LEU A 306 -3.21 14.09 -23.06
C LEU A 306 -4.33 13.38 -23.83
N LEU A 307 -4.83 12.26 -23.32
CA LEU A 307 -5.89 11.47 -23.97
C LEU A 307 -7.22 12.24 -24.05
N LEU A 308 -7.58 12.95 -22.99
CA LEU A 308 -8.82 13.74 -22.92
C LEU A 308 -8.63 15.18 -23.42
N ASN A 309 -7.43 15.57 -23.86
CA ASN A 309 -7.10 16.93 -24.26
C ASN A 309 -7.41 18.01 -23.20
N VAL A 310 -7.23 17.68 -21.92
CA VAL A 310 -7.44 18.64 -20.83
C VAL A 310 -6.20 19.52 -20.72
N ASP A 311 -6.35 20.77 -21.13
CA ASP A 311 -5.28 21.77 -21.19
C ASP A 311 -5.66 23.00 -20.36
N SER A 312 -4.91 23.22 -19.28
CA SER A 312 -5.15 24.33 -18.35
C SER A 312 -5.01 25.71 -19.00
N VAL A 313 -4.09 25.89 -19.95
CA VAL A 313 -3.84 27.19 -20.60
C VAL A 313 -4.99 27.52 -21.55
N ASN A 314 -5.36 26.58 -22.41
CA ASN A 314 -6.49 26.78 -23.33
C ASN A 314 -7.81 26.97 -22.58
N LEU A 315 -8.02 26.20 -21.50
CA LEU A 315 -9.18 26.35 -20.63
C LEU A 315 -9.23 27.74 -19.98
N THR A 316 -8.08 28.27 -19.54
CA THR A 316 -8.00 29.63 -18.96
C THR A 316 -8.42 30.67 -20.00
N ILE A 317 -7.87 30.59 -21.22
CA ILE A 317 -8.19 31.51 -22.31
C ILE A 317 -9.68 31.44 -22.66
N TYR A 318 -10.26 30.23 -22.72
CA TYR A 318 -11.68 30.02 -22.99
C TYR A 318 -12.57 30.63 -21.90
N LEU A 319 -12.33 30.31 -20.63
CA LEU A 319 -13.11 30.85 -19.50
C LEU A 319 -13.00 32.38 -19.40
N TRP A 320 -11.86 32.94 -19.80
CA TRP A 320 -11.68 34.39 -19.87
C TRP A 320 -12.55 35.02 -20.98
N ARG A 321 -12.67 34.36 -22.13
CA ARG A 321 -13.44 34.84 -23.28
C ARG A 321 -14.95 34.64 -23.16
N GLU A 322 -15.39 33.62 -22.42
CA GLU A 322 -16.81 33.25 -22.27
C GLU A 322 -17.34 33.55 -20.86
N PRO A 323 -17.95 34.75 -20.61
CA PRO A 323 -18.47 35.12 -19.30
C PRO A 323 -19.55 34.19 -18.77
N SER A 324 -20.45 33.74 -19.64
CA SER A 324 -21.57 32.87 -19.28
C SER A 324 -21.11 31.54 -18.67
N VAL A 325 -20.08 30.92 -19.26
CA VAL A 325 -19.56 29.63 -18.79
C VAL A 325 -18.84 29.77 -17.45
N ARG A 326 -17.99 30.79 -17.28
CA ARG A 326 -17.28 30.98 -16.00
C ARG A 326 -18.21 31.36 -14.86
N GLN A 327 -19.27 32.13 -15.11
CA GLN A 327 -20.24 32.50 -14.10
C GLN A 327 -21.06 31.28 -13.64
N ALA A 328 -21.52 30.46 -14.58
CA ALA A 328 -22.23 29.21 -14.27
C ALA A 328 -21.36 28.24 -13.45
N LEU A 329 -20.07 28.09 -13.81
CA LEU A 329 -19.12 27.28 -13.04
C LEU A 329 -18.93 27.82 -11.61
N ALA A 330 -18.79 29.15 -11.48
CA ALA A 330 -18.59 29.77 -10.18
C ALA A 330 -19.83 29.68 -9.28
N GLU A 331 -21.04 29.78 -9.84
CA GLU A 331 -22.31 29.60 -9.13
C GLU A 331 -22.50 28.17 -8.64
N ASN A 332 -22.24 27.18 -9.50
CA ASN A 332 -22.28 25.77 -9.11
C ASN A 332 -21.28 25.45 -7.99
N ALA A 333 -20.10 26.08 -8.02
CA ALA A 333 -19.10 25.93 -6.97
C ALA A 333 -19.49 26.61 -5.64
N SER A 334 -20.29 27.69 -5.65
CA SER A 334 -20.76 28.33 -4.41
C SER A 334 -21.86 27.55 -3.69
N ASN A 335 -22.62 26.73 -4.41
CA ASN A 335 -23.65 25.87 -3.81
C ASN A 335 -23.06 24.60 -3.15
N PHE A 336 -21.74 24.48 -3.12
CA PHE A 336 -21.02 23.31 -2.64
C PHE A 336 -20.50 23.54 -1.21
N GLU A 337 -21.28 23.12 -0.22
CA GLU A 337 -20.83 22.99 1.16
C GLU A 337 -20.40 21.54 1.42
N LEU A 338 -19.09 21.31 1.56
CA LEU A 338 -18.57 20.01 1.97
C LEU A 338 -17.79 20.17 3.28
N THR A 339 -18.37 19.66 4.37
CA THR A 339 -17.73 19.62 5.68
C THR A 339 -16.50 18.72 5.60
N GLN A 340 -15.39 19.19 6.19
CA GLN A 340 -14.08 18.52 6.16
C GLN A 340 -14.16 17.06 6.68
N GLU A 341 -15.09 16.83 7.61
CA GLU A 341 -15.42 15.53 8.22
C GLU A 341 -16.00 14.50 7.22
N GLN A 342 -16.76 14.93 6.21
CA GLN A 342 -17.31 14.04 5.17
C GLN A 342 -16.26 13.61 4.15
N LEU A 343 -15.30 14.49 3.86
CA LEU A 343 -14.17 14.21 2.96
C LEU A 343 -13.19 13.21 3.60
N GLU A 344 -13.02 13.26 4.93
CA GLU A 344 -12.14 12.38 5.68
C GLU A 344 -12.79 11.01 5.99
N SER A 345 -14.10 10.97 6.25
CA SER A 345 -14.81 9.74 6.60
C SER A 345 -15.28 8.90 5.41
N ASN A 346 -15.72 9.53 4.30
CA ASN A 346 -16.16 8.81 3.11
C ASN A 346 -15.87 9.60 1.80
N PRO A 347 -14.57 9.71 1.41
CA PRO A 347 -14.15 10.50 0.26
C PRO A 347 -14.76 10.06 -1.06
N GLU A 348 -15.16 8.79 -1.20
CA GLU A 348 -15.73 8.25 -2.43
C GLU A 348 -17.15 8.77 -2.71
N GLN A 349 -17.98 8.88 -1.68
CA GLN A 349 -19.36 9.35 -1.81
C GLN A 349 -19.42 10.87 -2.04
N ALA A 350 -18.63 11.63 -1.26
CA ALA A 350 -18.44 13.07 -1.46
C ALA A 350 -18.02 13.41 -2.91
N MET A 351 -17.16 12.55 -3.48
CA MET A 351 -16.68 12.66 -4.86
C MET A 351 -17.71 12.36 -5.93
N GLN A 352 -18.59 11.38 -5.69
CA GLN A 352 -19.63 11.02 -6.65
C GLN A 352 -20.70 12.11 -6.72
N ASP A 353 -21.02 12.73 -5.59
CA ASP A 353 -22.00 13.82 -5.54
C ASP A 353 -21.42 15.10 -6.13
N PHE A 354 -20.13 15.38 -5.91
CA PHE A 354 -19.41 16.43 -6.64
C PHE A 354 -19.52 16.19 -8.15
N ARG A 355 -19.19 15.00 -8.67
CA ARG A 355 -19.24 14.71 -10.12
C ARG A 355 -20.61 15.00 -10.76
N LYS A 356 -21.71 14.70 -10.08
CA LYS A 356 -23.08 14.87 -10.61
C LYS A 356 -23.44 16.32 -10.89
N GLN A 357 -22.90 17.26 -10.12
CA GLN A 357 -23.21 18.70 -10.24
C GLN A 357 -22.64 19.33 -11.52
N PHE A 358 -21.82 18.60 -12.29
CA PHE A 358 -21.11 19.15 -13.45
C PHE A 358 -21.31 18.38 -14.75
N VAL A 359 -22.22 17.39 -14.74
CA VAL A 359 -22.70 16.73 -15.96
C VAL A 359 -23.64 17.71 -16.67
N GLY A 360 -23.14 18.41 -17.69
CA GLY A 360 -23.93 19.38 -18.48
C GLY A 360 -23.18 20.64 -18.92
N LEU A 361 -21.96 20.87 -18.42
CA LEU A 361 -21.13 22.00 -18.84
C LEU A 361 -20.37 21.66 -20.12
N ASN A 362 -20.57 22.44 -21.18
CA ASN A 362 -19.89 22.30 -22.46
C ASN A 362 -18.47 22.91 -22.36
N LEU A 363 -17.56 22.21 -21.67
CA LEU A 363 -16.16 22.60 -21.53
C LEU A 363 -15.37 22.21 -22.79
N PRO A 364 -14.35 23.00 -23.20
CA PRO A 364 -13.53 22.73 -24.38
C PRO A 364 -12.50 21.61 -24.10
N ILE A 365 -13.01 20.41 -23.83
CA ILE A 365 -12.27 19.20 -23.53
C ILE A 365 -12.46 18.23 -24.69
N GLY A 366 -11.46 17.38 -24.94
CA GLY A 366 -11.50 16.37 -25.98
C GLY A 366 -10.80 16.77 -27.27
N TRP A 367 -10.56 15.75 -28.09
CA TRP A 367 -10.05 15.89 -29.44
C TRP A 367 -11.22 15.80 -30.42
N VAL A 368 -11.21 16.68 -31.42
CA VAL A 368 -12.10 16.62 -32.57
C VAL A 368 -11.26 16.22 -33.77
N ILE A 369 -11.86 15.45 -34.68
CA ILE A 369 -11.22 15.02 -35.91
C ILE A 369 -11.99 15.68 -37.05
N ASP A 370 -11.38 16.71 -37.64
CA ASP A 370 -11.92 17.45 -38.76
C ASP A 370 -11.28 16.98 -40.07
N GLU A 371 -12.03 17.07 -41.18
CA GLU A 371 -11.53 16.77 -42.52
C GLU A 371 -11.06 18.06 -43.19
N SER A 372 -9.82 18.05 -43.70
CA SER A 372 -9.19 19.20 -44.35
C SER A 372 -9.49 19.24 -45.85
N GLU A 373 -9.59 20.45 -46.41
CA GLU A 373 -9.64 20.64 -47.87
C GLU A 373 -8.25 20.36 -48.48
N GLY A 374 -7.98 19.09 -48.79
CA GLY A 374 -6.69 18.61 -49.29
C GLY A 374 -5.85 17.92 -48.20
N THR A 375 -4.54 17.84 -48.39
CA THR A 375 -3.65 17.18 -47.41
C THR A 375 -3.52 18.02 -46.16
N ALA A 376 -3.77 17.44 -44.98
CA ALA A 376 -3.84 18.15 -43.70
C ALA A 376 -2.57 18.97 -43.36
N PHE A 377 -1.40 18.65 -43.92
CA PHE A 377 -0.16 19.40 -43.71
C PHE A 377 -0.14 20.82 -44.31
N TYR A 378 -0.91 21.05 -45.39
CA TYR A 378 -0.94 22.35 -46.07
C TYR A 378 -2.21 23.14 -45.75
N ASP A 379 -3.10 22.58 -44.92
CA ASP A 379 -4.33 23.26 -44.52
C ASP A 379 -4.03 24.36 -43.50
N LYS A 380 -4.55 25.57 -43.74
CA LYS A 380 -4.42 26.71 -42.85
C LYS A 380 -5.13 26.48 -41.51
N ASP A 381 -6.13 25.60 -41.51
CA ASP A 381 -6.89 25.21 -40.32
C ASP A 381 -6.28 23.99 -39.59
N CYS A 382 -5.10 23.54 -39.99
CA CYS A 382 -4.40 22.42 -39.36
C CYS A 382 -2.89 22.65 -39.23
N GLN A 383 -2.49 23.65 -38.45
CA GLN A 383 -1.07 24.01 -38.27
C GLN A 383 -0.57 23.69 -36.85
N LEU A 384 0.61 23.08 -36.72
CA LEU A 384 1.22 22.82 -35.40
C LEU A 384 1.66 24.13 -34.70
N PHE A 385 2.01 25.13 -35.50
CA PHE A 385 2.46 26.46 -35.08
C PHE A 385 1.72 27.52 -35.90
N PRO A 386 0.45 27.81 -35.57
CA PRO A 386 -0.35 28.74 -36.35
C PRO A 386 0.20 30.17 -36.29
N SER A 387 0.16 30.84 -37.44
CA SER A 387 0.37 32.28 -37.60
C SER A 387 -0.97 33.04 -37.52
N ILE A 388 -0.97 34.35 -37.80
CA ILE A 388 -2.19 35.17 -37.89
C ILE A 388 -3.13 34.52 -38.94
N ASP A 389 -4.41 34.34 -38.58
CA ASP A 389 -5.46 33.67 -39.36
C ASP A 389 -5.29 32.16 -39.64
N GLN A 390 -4.48 31.47 -38.85
CA GLN A 390 -4.36 30.00 -38.86
C GLN A 390 -4.87 29.40 -37.55
N THR A 391 -5.26 28.13 -37.55
CA THR A 391 -5.69 27.44 -36.33
C THR A 391 -4.81 26.24 -36.00
N PHE A 392 -4.73 25.93 -34.70
CA PHE A 392 -3.91 24.83 -34.23
C PHE A 392 -4.54 23.48 -34.57
N GLY A 393 -3.73 22.59 -35.14
CA GLY A 393 -4.14 21.23 -35.44
C GLY A 393 -2.95 20.29 -35.60
N ILE A 394 -3.18 19.01 -35.34
CA ILE A 394 -2.19 17.95 -35.51
C ILE A 394 -2.54 17.19 -36.81
N PRO A 395 -1.79 17.39 -37.90
CA PRO A 395 -2.06 16.71 -39.16
C PRO A 395 -1.70 15.22 -39.05
N ILE A 396 -2.60 14.35 -39.51
CA ILE A 396 -2.34 12.91 -39.56
C ILE A 396 -1.59 12.58 -40.86
N PHE A 397 -0.45 11.91 -40.73
CA PHE A 397 0.43 11.57 -41.86
C PHE A 397 -0.32 10.86 -43.00
N ALA A 398 -0.12 11.33 -44.23
CA ALA A 398 -0.71 10.78 -45.46
C ALA A 398 -2.26 10.71 -45.45
N SER A 399 -2.93 11.63 -44.75
CA SER A 399 -4.39 11.72 -44.76
C SER A 399 -4.89 13.17 -44.79
N ASN A 400 -6.17 13.35 -45.09
CA ASN A 400 -6.87 14.63 -45.05
C ASN A 400 -7.55 14.86 -43.69
N LYS A 401 -7.00 14.28 -42.62
CA LYS A 401 -7.59 14.37 -41.28
C LYS A 401 -6.70 15.20 -40.36
N CYS A 402 -7.33 16.11 -39.65
CA CYS A 402 -6.70 16.95 -38.65
C CYS A 402 -7.26 16.65 -37.26
N ILE A 403 -6.38 16.44 -36.28
CA ILE A 403 -6.79 16.33 -34.88
C ILE A 403 -6.68 17.71 -34.26
N THR A 404 -7.82 18.32 -33.95
CA THR A 404 -7.93 19.67 -33.38
C THR A 404 -8.47 19.58 -31.94
N PRO A 405 -8.17 20.55 -31.08
CA PRO A 405 -8.95 20.74 -29.86
C PRO A 405 -10.37 21.19 -30.22
N SER A 406 -11.35 20.87 -29.37
CA SER A 406 -12.77 21.22 -29.61
C SER A 406 -13.06 22.70 -29.82
N GLN A 407 -12.15 23.58 -29.39
CA GLN A 407 -12.16 25.01 -29.67
C GLN A 407 -10.74 25.44 -30.09
N SER A 408 -10.40 25.21 -31.36
CA SER A 408 -9.12 25.63 -31.92
C SER A 408 -9.08 27.14 -32.15
N ASN A 409 -7.90 27.73 -31.95
CA ASN A 409 -7.67 29.15 -32.15
C ASN A 409 -6.20 29.40 -32.54
N ASN A 410 -5.89 30.63 -32.95
CA ASN A 410 -4.55 31.07 -33.36
C ASN A 410 -3.60 31.40 -32.19
N GLN A 411 -4.11 31.46 -30.95
CA GLN A 411 -3.31 31.75 -29.75
C GLN A 411 -2.74 30.49 -29.10
N SER A 412 -3.33 29.33 -29.37
CA SER A 412 -2.81 28.03 -28.96
C SER A 412 -1.83 27.52 -30.02
N ASN A 413 -0.72 26.94 -29.58
CA ASN A 413 0.24 26.26 -30.44
C ASN A 413 0.75 25.01 -29.73
N LEU A 414 1.56 24.19 -30.40
CA LEU A 414 2.07 22.95 -29.81
C LEU A 414 2.79 23.16 -28.47
N VAL A 415 3.58 24.23 -28.33
CA VAL A 415 4.33 24.51 -27.10
C VAL A 415 3.40 24.89 -25.96
N LEU A 416 2.46 25.81 -26.19
CA LEU A 416 1.46 26.19 -25.19
C LEU A 416 0.56 25.02 -24.81
N LYS A 417 0.24 24.15 -25.77
CA LYS A 417 -0.50 22.90 -25.54
C LYS A 417 0.26 21.96 -24.59
N LEU A 418 1.55 21.75 -24.84
CA LEU A 418 2.40 20.93 -23.99
C LEU A 418 2.56 21.53 -22.58
N ILE A 419 2.75 22.85 -22.48
CA ILE A 419 2.79 23.57 -21.21
C ILE A 419 1.46 23.41 -20.46
N GLY A 420 0.35 23.58 -21.15
CA GLY A 420 -1.00 23.45 -20.61
C GLY A 420 -1.26 22.07 -20.03
N ILE A 421 -1.02 21.02 -20.82
CA ILE A 421 -1.12 19.61 -20.38
C ILE A 421 -0.19 19.33 -19.20
N PHE A 422 1.03 19.87 -19.23
CA PHE A 422 1.98 19.70 -18.13
C PHE A 422 1.49 20.35 -16.83
N ILE A 423 0.94 21.57 -16.90
CA ILE A 423 0.30 22.23 -15.75
C ILE A 423 -0.88 21.38 -15.24
N THR A 424 -1.71 20.84 -16.15
CA THR A 424 -2.82 19.97 -15.77
C THR A 424 -2.33 18.69 -15.08
N ALA A 425 -1.24 18.09 -15.55
CA ALA A 425 -0.63 16.91 -14.92
C ALA A 425 -0.04 17.22 -13.54
N LEU A 426 0.61 18.38 -13.38
CA LEU A 426 1.10 18.85 -12.08
C LEU A 426 -0.06 19.09 -11.10
N ALA A 427 -1.18 19.64 -11.58
CA ALA A 427 -2.37 19.81 -10.78
C ALA A 427 -2.95 18.45 -10.34
N ALA A 428 -3.06 17.48 -11.26
CA ALA A 428 -3.50 16.12 -10.95
C ALA A 428 -2.62 15.42 -9.92
N ARG A 429 -1.28 15.64 -9.99
CA ARG A 429 -0.31 15.10 -9.04
C ARG A 429 -0.59 15.51 -7.59
N GLN A 430 -1.07 16.73 -7.38
CA GLN A 430 -1.30 17.29 -6.05
C GLN A 430 -2.53 16.65 -5.36
N GLY A 431 -3.45 16.09 -6.15
CA GLY A 431 -4.63 15.37 -5.66
C GLY A 431 -5.82 16.29 -5.38
N ALA A 432 -7.00 15.68 -5.35
CA ALA A 432 -8.25 16.40 -5.19
C ALA A 432 -8.39 17.13 -3.84
N PRO A 433 -8.00 16.56 -2.67
CA PRO A 433 -8.15 17.23 -1.37
C PRO A 433 -7.50 18.62 -1.31
N PHE A 434 -6.30 18.76 -1.88
CA PHE A 434 -5.62 20.05 -1.96
C PHE A 434 -6.44 21.08 -2.74
N TRP A 435 -6.94 20.71 -3.92
CA TRP A 435 -7.69 21.63 -4.76
C TRP A 435 -9.06 21.97 -4.18
N PHE A 436 -9.67 21.06 -3.40
CA PHE A 436 -10.86 21.38 -2.61
C PHE A 436 -10.59 22.47 -1.55
N ASP A 437 -9.47 22.37 -0.83
CA ASP A 437 -9.10 23.40 0.15
C ASP A 437 -8.85 24.76 -0.52
N VAL A 438 -8.23 24.75 -1.70
CA VAL A 438 -8.06 25.97 -2.50
C VAL A 438 -9.42 26.49 -2.96
N LEU A 439 -10.31 25.65 -3.49
CA LEU A 439 -11.64 26.03 -3.95
C LEU A 439 -12.43 26.75 -2.86
N LYS A 440 -12.45 26.19 -1.64
CA LYS A 440 -13.13 26.80 -0.49
C LYS A 440 -12.65 28.22 -0.21
N ARG A 441 -11.34 28.45 -0.26
CA ARG A 441 -10.76 29.79 -0.05
C ARG A 441 -11.23 30.78 -1.11
N PHE A 442 -11.27 30.36 -2.39
CA PHE A 442 -11.73 31.22 -3.50
C PHE A 442 -13.23 31.51 -3.46
N VAL A 443 -14.05 30.51 -3.13
CA VAL A 443 -15.52 30.70 -2.98
C VAL A 443 -15.83 31.66 -1.83
N ASN A 444 -15.13 31.53 -0.69
CA ASN A 444 -15.30 32.45 0.45
C ASN A 444 -14.90 33.89 0.12
N LEU A 445 -13.84 34.09 -0.69
CA LEU A 445 -13.44 35.42 -1.14
C LEU A 445 -14.52 36.08 -2.03
N ARG A 446 -15.21 35.28 -2.84
CA ARG A 446 -16.34 35.76 -3.67
C ARG A 446 -17.53 36.18 -2.81
N SER A 447 -17.90 35.41 -1.80
CA SER A 447 -19.07 35.70 -0.95
C SER A 447 -18.87 36.95 -0.08
N THR A 448 -17.64 37.25 0.35
CA THR A 448 -17.33 38.49 1.10
C THR A 448 -17.28 39.76 0.24
N GLY A 449 -17.24 39.63 -1.10
CA GLY A 449 -17.13 40.73 -2.04
C GLY A 449 -18.43 41.12 -2.76
N ALA A 450 -19.56 40.48 -2.47
CA ALA A 450 -20.85 40.85 -3.05
C ALA A 450 -21.32 42.20 -2.47
N ASN A 451 -21.42 43.23 -3.31
CA ASN A 451 -21.82 44.58 -2.93
C ASN A 451 -23.31 44.58 -2.46
N PRO A 452 -23.68 45.20 -1.32
CA PRO A 452 -25.05 45.18 -0.80
C PRO A 452 -26.12 45.85 -1.69
N ASP A 453 -25.70 46.65 -2.68
CA ASP A 453 -26.58 47.56 -3.43
C ASP A 453 -27.44 46.90 -4.53
N GLU A 454 -27.32 45.59 -4.75
CA GLU A 454 -28.18 44.87 -5.72
C GLU A 454 -29.47 44.30 -5.09
N LYS A 455 -29.70 44.54 -3.78
CA LYS A 455 -30.91 44.10 -3.06
C LYS A 455 -31.98 45.18 -2.85
N THR A 456 -31.94 46.30 -3.57
CA THR A 456 -33.02 47.30 -3.55
C THR A 456 -33.62 47.51 -4.93
N GLY A 457 -34.37 46.48 -5.37
CA GLY A 457 -35.42 46.59 -6.39
C GLY A 457 -36.78 46.27 -5.77
N LYS A 458 -37.34 47.22 -5.02
CA LYS A 458 -38.77 47.34 -4.77
C LYS A 458 -39.17 48.79 -5.00
#